data_AF-A0A0F9FYH0-F1
#
_entry.id   AF-A0A0F9FYH0-F1
#
_cell.length_a   1.000
_cell.length_b   1.000
_cell.length_c   1.000
_cell.angle_alpha   90.00
_cell.angle_beta   90.00
_cell.angle_gamma   90.00
#
_symmetry.space_group_name_H-M   'P 1'
#
loop_
_entity.id
_entity.type
_entity.pdbx_description
1 polymer ?
#
loop_
_entity_poly.entity_id
_entity_poly.type
_entity_poly.pdbx_seq_one_letter_code
_entity_poly.pdbx_strand_id
1 'polypeptide(L)'
;MTTIKQTVERKRFDAELARSGCVTVSNATLREQDLLPKFLDALRVIAPEAHRQLTMPGAGFSAVPDHALEDEDAEWWDSEECAFLLNETLFDALNEHAPEGYYFGSHEGDGACFGFWQNEEEDC
;
A
#
# COMPACT_ATOMS: atom_id res chain seq x y z
N MET A 1 -20.37 -12.70 0.04
CA MET A 1 -19.46 -13.86 -0.11
C MET A 1 -17.99 -13.42 -0.26
N THR A 2 -17.56 -12.35 0.44
CA THR A 2 -16.24 -11.72 0.22
C THR A 2 -15.23 -12.03 1.33
N THR A 3 -15.71 -12.43 2.51
CA THR A 3 -14.88 -12.57 3.72
C THR A 3 -13.88 -13.73 3.66
N ILE A 4 -14.25 -14.87 3.06
CA ILE A 4 -13.38 -16.07 3.07
C ILE A 4 -12.14 -15.90 2.20
N LYS A 5 -12.25 -15.27 1.03
CA LYS A 5 -11.11 -15.05 0.13
C LYS A 5 -10.08 -14.12 0.76
N GLN A 6 -10.54 -13.02 1.35
CA GLN A 6 -9.65 -12.05 1.99
C GLN A 6 -8.91 -12.62 3.21
N THR A 7 -9.59 -13.42 4.04
CA THR A 7 -8.93 -14.10 5.16
C THR A 7 -7.81 -15.04 4.69
N VAL A 8 -7.97 -15.69 3.54
CA VAL A 8 -6.92 -16.55 2.97
C VAL A 8 -5.76 -15.74 2.42
N GLU A 9 -6.04 -14.63 1.73
CA GLU A 9 -5.02 -13.72 1.18
C GLU A 9 -4.17 -13.11 2.30
N ARG A 10 -4.80 -12.57 3.35
CA ARG A 10 -4.08 -12.05 4.53
C ARG A 10 -3.21 -13.12 5.19
N LYS A 11 -3.73 -14.33 5.42
CA LYS A 11 -2.93 -15.41 6.02
C LYS A 11 -1.73 -15.80 5.17
N ARG A 12 -1.86 -15.80 3.84
CA ARG A 12 -0.73 -16.09 2.93
C ARG A 12 0.31 -14.99 2.97
N PHE A 13 -0.14 -13.74 3.00
CA PHE A 13 0.73 -12.58 3.15
C PHE A 13 1.53 -12.66 4.46
N ASP A 14 0.86 -12.87 5.59
CA ASP A 14 1.53 -12.98 6.90
C ASP A 14 2.50 -14.18 6.96
N ALA A 15 2.13 -15.30 6.35
CA ALA A 15 2.99 -16.49 6.30
C ALA A 15 4.23 -16.28 5.41
N GLU A 16 4.09 -15.56 4.29
CA GLU A 16 5.23 -15.22 3.42
C GLU A 16 6.16 -14.25 4.13
N LEU A 17 5.60 -13.23 4.79
CA LEU A 17 6.36 -12.25 5.56
C LEU A 17 7.17 -12.94 6.68
N ALA A 18 6.54 -13.84 7.44
CA ALA A 18 7.21 -14.63 8.47
C ALA A 18 8.25 -15.63 7.92
N ARG A 19 8.10 -16.11 6.67
CA ARG A 19 9.05 -17.05 6.06
C ARG A 19 10.27 -16.35 5.47
N SER A 20 10.03 -15.24 4.79
CA SER A 20 11.02 -14.55 3.96
C SER A 20 11.63 -13.32 4.66
N GLY A 21 11.03 -12.84 5.76
CA GLY A 21 11.45 -11.63 6.48
C GLY A 21 11.05 -10.33 5.78
N CYS A 22 10.55 -10.41 4.55
CA CYS A 22 10.03 -9.27 3.79
C CYS A 22 9.01 -9.69 2.72
N VAL A 23 8.19 -8.72 2.31
CA VAL A 23 7.30 -8.83 1.13
C VAL A 23 7.39 -7.55 0.32
N THR A 24 7.86 -7.67 -0.92
CA THR A 24 7.86 -6.55 -1.87
C THR A 24 6.46 -6.30 -2.41
N VAL A 25 6.00 -5.05 -2.29
CA VAL A 25 4.72 -4.57 -2.84
C VAL A 25 4.92 -3.95 -4.21
N SER A 26 6.02 -3.22 -4.39
CA SER A 26 6.34 -2.54 -5.64
C SER A 26 7.85 -2.46 -5.86
N ASN A 27 8.29 -2.73 -7.08
CA ASN A 27 9.65 -2.46 -7.57
C ASN A 27 9.67 -1.25 -8.52
N ALA A 28 8.67 -0.37 -8.38
CA ALA A 28 8.31 0.58 -9.43
C ALA A 28 9.34 1.69 -9.61
N THR A 29 9.38 2.20 -10.85
CA THR A 29 9.74 3.59 -11.13
C THR A 29 8.98 4.47 -10.15
N LEU A 30 9.62 5.46 -9.51
CA LEU A 30 9.05 6.34 -8.47
C LEU A 30 7.82 7.19 -8.88
N ARG A 31 7.12 6.79 -9.95
CA ARG A 31 5.91 7.34 -10.49
C ARG A 31 4.70 6.94 -9.64
N GLU A 32 3.90 7.93 -9.28
CA GLU A 32 2.72 7.81 -8.45
C GLU A 32 1.67 6.88 -9.09
N GLN A 33 1.52 6.93 -10.42
CA GLN A 33 0.63 6.05 -11.19
C GLN A 33 0.99 4.57 -11.12
N ASP A 34 2.26 4.23 -10.85
CA ASP A 34 2.69 2.85 -10.63
C ASP A 34 2.58 2.44 -9.15
N LEU A 35 2.84 3.37 -8.23
CA LEU A 35 2.88 3.11 -6.79
C LEU A 35 1.48 3.00 -6.18
N LEU A 36 0.61 3.97 -6.47
CA LEU A 36 -0.68 4.11 -5.84
C LEU A 36 -1.57 2.87 -6.03
N PRO A 37 -1.72 2.29 -7.25
CA PRO A 37 -2.50 1.08 -7.43
C PRO A 37 -1.94 -0.13 -6.66
N LYS A 38 -0.61 -0.25 -6.54
CA LYS A 38 0.04 -1.33 -5.79
C LYS A 38 -0.20 -1.20 -4.30
N PHE A 39 -0.15 0.03 -3.79
CA PHE A 39 -0.36 0.32 -2.36
C PHE A 39 -1.82 0.08 -1.98
N LEU A 40 -2.78 0.48 -2.84
CA LEU A 40 -4.19 0.15 -2.66
C LEU A 40 -4.44 -1.37 -2.63
N ASP A 41 -3.83 -2.14 -3.54
CA ASP A 41 -4.00 -3.59 -3.54
C ASP A 41 -3.38 -4.24 -2.30
N ALA A 42 -2.22 -3.76 -1.84
CA ALA A 42 -1.63 -4.18 -0.57
C ALA A 42 -2.56 -3.87 0.60
N LEU A 43 -3.09 -2.64 0.69
CA LEU A 43 -4.02 -2.21 1.74
C LEU A 43 -5.30 -3.05 1.72
N ARG A 44 -5.81 -3.38 0.54
CA ARG A 44 -6.97 -4.26 0.38
C ARG A 44 -6.76 -5.63 1.00
N VAL A 45 -5.54 -6.17 0.92
CA VAL A 45 -5.17 -7.47 1.50
C VAL A 45 -5.01 -7.36 3.02
N ILE A 46 -4.33 -6.32 3.51
CA ILE A 46 -3.98 -6.21 4.93
C ILE A 46 -5.08 -5.60 5.80
N ALA A 47 -5.80 -4.63 5.26
CA ALA A 47 -6.81 -3.82 5.93
C ALA A 47 -7.97 -3.51 4.97
N PRO A 48 -8.80 -4.51 4.66
CA PRO A 48 -9.87 -4.36 3.69
C PRO A 48 -10.90 -3.29 4.08
N GLU A 49 -11.06 -3.01 5.38
CA GLU A 49 -11.96 -1.96 5.86
C GLU A 49 -11.39 -0.57 5.62
N ALA A 50 -10.09 -0.35 5.86
CA ALA A 50 -9.41 0.90 5.52
C ALA A 50 -9.44 1.15 4.01
N HIS A 51 -9.14 0.13 3.21
CA HIS A 51 -9.29 0.20 1.75
C HIS A 51 -10.72 0.56 1.32
N ARG A 52 -11.73 -0.04 1.96
CA ARG A 52 -13.14 0.28 1.67
C ARG A 52 -13.49 1.73 1.99
N GLN A 53 -13.01 2.25 3.11
CA GLN A 53 -13.22 3.65 3.46
C GLN A 53 -12.60 4.59 2.43
N LEU A 54 -11.39 4.27 1.95
CA LEU A 54 -10.71 5.07 0.92
C LEU A 54 -11.31 4.96 -0.49
N THR A 55 -12.02 3.88 -0.78
CA THR A 55 -12.64 3.64 -2.09
C THR A 55 -14.14 3.93 -2.11
N MET A 56 -14.73 4.32 -0.98
CA MET A 56 -16.16 4.62 -0.89
C MET A 56 -16.45 6.03 -1.40
N PRO A 57 -17.39 6.20 -2.36
CA PRO A 57 -17.76 7.52 -2.84
C PRO A 57 -18.33 8.36 -1.69
N GLY A 58 -17.76 9.55 -1.49
CA GLY A 58 -18.16 10.49 -0.43
C GLY A 58 -17.35 10.41 0.85
N ALA A 59 -16.35 9.53 0.96
CA ALA A 59 -15.43 9.46 2.10
C ALA A 59 -14.38 10.61 2.14
N GLY A 60 -14.54 11.64 1.31
CA GLY A 60 -13.58 12.75 1.19
C GLY A 60 -12.37 12.43 0.31
N PHE A 61 -12.02 11.15 0.18
CA PHE A 61 -10.99 10.64 -0.72
C PHE A 61 -11.65 9.73 -1.75
N SER A 62 -11.89 10.21 -2.97
CA SER A 62 -12.20 9.32 -4.10
C SER A 62 -10.86 8.88 -4.67
N ALA A 63 -10.33 7.74 -4.19
CA ALA A 63 -8.90 7.40 -4.24
C ALA A 63 -8.16 7.67 -5.57
N VAL A 64 -8.76 7.45 -6.73
CA VAL A 64 -8.20 7.93 -7.99
C VAL A 64 -9.37 8.37 -8.87
N PRO A 65 -9.35 9.56 -9.48
CA PRO A 65 -10.36 9.94 -10.45
C PRO A 65 -10.38 8.95 -11.62
N ASP A 66 -11.58 8.61 -12.13
CA ASP A 66 -11.71 7.67 -13.26
C ASP A 66 -10.86 8.12 -14.47
N HIS A 67 -10.81 9.42 -14.75
CA HIS A 67 -10.01 9.97 -15.85
C HIS A 67 -8.50 9.75 -15.68
N ALA A 68 -7.99 9.72 -14.44
CA ALA A 68 -6.58 9.46 -14.17
C ALA A 68 -6.24 7.96 -14.27
N LEU A 69 -7.22 7.08 -13.98
CA LEU A 69 -7.07 5.64 -14.22
C LEU A 69 -7.07 5.30 -15.71
N GLU A 70 -7.78 6.07 -16.53
CA GLU A 70 -7.82 5.90 -17.98
C GLU A 70 -6.64 6.57 -18.72
N ASP A 71 -5.97 7.53 -18.08
CA ASP A 71 -4.88 8.33 -18.65
C ASP A 71 -3.69 8.43 -17.68
N GLU A 72 -2.61 7.73 -17.98
CA GLU A 72 -1.38 7.69 -17.16
C GLU A 72 -0.60 9.01 -17.13
N ASP A 73 -0.91 9.91 -18.08
CA ASP A 73 -0.35 11.25 -18.23
C ASP A 73 -1.30 12.34 -17.66
N ALA A 74 -2.36 11.94 -16.96
CA ALA A 74 -3.31 12.89 -16.37
C ALA A 74 -2.62 13.81 -15.36
N GLU A 75 -2.93 15.12 -15.41
CA GLU A 75 -2.40 16.14 -14.49
C GLU A 75 -2.68 15.84 -13.01
N TRP A 76 -3.66 14.97 -12.74
CA TRP A 76 -3.97 14.53 -11.38
C TRP A 76 -2.80 13.76 -10.74
N TRP A 77 -2.02 13.00 -11.51
CA TRP A 77 -0.88 12.24 -10.97
C TRP A 77 0.19 13.16 -10.36
N ASP A 78 0.39 14.34 -10.93
CA ASP A 78 1.29 15.40 -10.43
C ASP A 78 0.63 16.33 -9.40
N SER A 79 -0.63 16.09 -9.02
CA SER A 79 -1.36 16.95 -8.10
C SER A 79 -0.97 16.71 -6.64
N GLU A 80 -1.15 17.75 -5.82
CA GLU A 80 -0.99 17.65 -4.36
C GLU A 80 -1.95 16.60 -3.75
N GLU A 81 -3.11 16.37 -4.38
CA GLU A 81 -4.08 15.37 -3.94
C GLU A 81 -3.52 13.95 -4.08
N CYS A 82 -2.88 13.65 -5.20
CA CYS A 82 -2.21 12.37 -5.44
C CYS A 82 -1.05 12.17 -4.46
N ALA A 83 -0.19 13.18 -4.30
CA ALA A 83 0.93 13.14 -3.37
C ALA A 83 0.48 12.92 -1.91
N PHE A 84 -0.56 13.62 -1.48
CA PHE A 84 -1.13 13.48 -0.14
C PHE A 84 -1.76 12.10 0.07
N LEU A 85 -2.52 11.60 -0.90
CA LEU A 85 -3.11 10.27 -0.82
C LEU A 85 -2.05 9.17 -0.74
N LEU A 86 -0.98 9.28 -1.53
CA LEU A 86 0.08 8.28 -1.53
C LEU A 86 0.89 8.32 -0.22
N ASN A 87 1.38 9.50 0.17
CA ASN A 87 2.36 9.65 1.27
C ASN A 87 1.71 9.75 2.64
N GLU A 88 0.62 10.49 2.80
CA GLU A 88 0.03 10.74 4.13
C GLU A 88 -1.12 9.78 4.44
N THR A 89 -1.78 9.24 3.41
CA THR A 89 -2.97 8.39 3.63
C THR A 89 -2.64 6.91 3.46
N LEU A 90 -2.13 6.51 2.28
CA LEU A 90 -1.84 5.10 2.01
C LEU A 90 -0.62 4.62 2.78
N PHE A 91 0.45 5.41 2.83
CA PHE A 91 1.67 5.02 3.55
C PHE A 91 1.39 4.81 5.04
N ASP A 92 0.73 5.76 5.69
CA ASP A 92 0.36 5.68 7.10
C ASP A 92 -0.60 4.52 7.36
N ALA A 93 -1.63 4.33 6.53
CA ALA A 93 -2.55 3.21 6.68
C ALA A 93 -1.87 1.84 6.49
N LEU A 94 -0.92 1.74 5.56
CA LEU A 94 -0.14 0.51 5.34
C LEU A 94 0.77 0.21 6.54
N ASN A 95 1.36 1.25 7.14
CA ASN A 95 2.22 1.11 8.31
C ASN A 95 1.41 0.78 9.58
N GLU A 96 0.28 1.45 9.81
CA GLU A 96 -0.62 1.19 10.96
C GLU A 96 -1.18 -0.24 10.95
N HIS A 97 -1.41 -0.79 9.75
CA HIS A 97 -1.90 -2.16 9.57
C HIS A 97 -0.81 -3.18 9.24
N ALA A 98 0.46 -2.78 9.31
CA ALA A 98 1.57 -3.69 9.16
C ALA A 98 1.52 -4.77 10.25
N PRO A 99 1.94 -6.01 9.94
CA PRO A 99 2.08 -7.05 10.96
C PRO A 99 3.09 -6.64 12.05
N GLU A 100 2.89 -7.13 13.27
CA GLU A 100 3.78 -6.85 14.40
C GLU A 100 5.23 -7.23 14.08
N GLY A 101 6.17 -6.34 14.40
CA GLY A 101 7.59 -6.53 14.08
C GLY A 101 7.96 -6.20 12.63
N TYR A 102 7.05 -5.62 11.84
CA TYR A 102 7.30 -5.17 10.48
C TYR A 102 6.86 -3.71 10.30
N TYR A 103 7.45 -3.04 9.32
CA TYR A 103 7.05 -1.71 8.87
C TYR A 103 6.88 -1.70 7.36
N PHE A 104 6.06 -0.78 6.86
CA PHE A 104 5.95 -0.50 5.43
C PHE A 104 6.93 0.61 5.04
N GLY A 105 7.75 0.39 4.02
CA GLY A 105 8.73 1.39 3.58
C GLY A 105 9.50 0.99 2.34
N SER A 106 10.50 1.80 2.01
CA SER A 106 11.48 1.45 0.96
C SER A 106 12.59 0.56 1.53
N HIS A 107 13.13 -0.35 0.72
CA HIS A 107 14.27 -1.18 1.12
C HIS A 107 15.53 -0.31 1.26
N GLU A 108 16.29 -0.51 2.34
CA GLU A 108 17.60 0.14 2.50
C GLU A 108 18.54 -0.24 1.35
N GLY A 109 18.83 0.73 0.47
CA GLY A 109 19.74 0.56 -0.67
C GLY A 109 19.07 0.53 -2.04
N ASP A 110 17.74 0.36 -2.12
CA ASP A 110 16.98 0.51 -3.36
C ASP A 110 15.73 1.33 -3.08
N GLY A 111 15.87 2.66 -3.17
CA GLY A 111 14.81 3.62 -2.84
C GLY A 111 13.56 3.53 -3.70
N ALA A 112 13.52 2.64 -4.69
CA ALA A 112 12.40 2.35 -5.57
C ALA A 112 11.66 1.04 -5.20
N CYS A 113 12.21 0.25 -4.27
CA CYS A 113 11.62 -1.01 -3.83
C CYS A 113 10.81 -0.80 -2.55
N PHE A 114 9.49 -0.73 -2.67
CA PHE A 114 8.56 -0.58 -1.54
C PHE A 114 8.00 -1.93 -1.11
N GLY A 115 7.91 -2.13 0.20
CA GLY A 115 7.44 -3.39 0.78
C GLY A 115 7.30 -3.34 2.28
N PHE A 116 6.99 -4.51 2.84
CA PHE A 116 6.99 -4.75 4.26
C PHE A 116 8.32 -5.39 4.64
N TRP A 117 9.00 -4.78 5.59
CA TRP A 117 10.33 -5.18 6.05
C TRP A 117 10.27 -5.44 7.54
N GLN A 118 11.00 -6.44 8.00
CA GLN A 118 11.13 -6.68 9.43
C GLN A 118 11.77 -5.44 10.07
N ASN A 119 11.21 -4.96 11.17
CA ASN A 119 11.89 -4.00 12.01
C ASN A 119 13.20 -4.65 12.43
N GLU A 120 14.32 -3.98 12.19
CA GLU A 120 15.55 -4.34 12.86
C GLU A 120 15.28 -4.11 14.35
N GLU A 121 14.95 -5.18 15.08
CA GLU A 121 14.92 -5.13 16.53
C GLU A 121 16.32 -4.67 16.93
N GLU A 122 16.43 -3.44 17.46
CA GLU A 122 17.63 -3.02 18.16
C GLU A 122 17.79 -3.99 19.35
N ASP A 123 18.59 -5.03 19.15
CA ASP A 123 19.16 -5.86 20.21
C ASP A 123 20.02 -4.92 21.07
N CYS A 124 19.38 -4.25 22.03
CA CYS A 124 19.97 -3.36 23.04
C CYS A 124 20.21 -4.11 24.34
#